data_AF-A0A536R4Q2-F1
#
_entry.id   AF-A0A536R4Q2-F1
#
_cell.length_a   1.000
_cell.length_b   1.000
_cell.length_c   1.000
_cell.angle_alpha   90.00
_cell.angle_beta   90.00
_cell.angle_gamma   90.00
#
_symmetry.space_group_name_H-M   'P 1'
#
loop_
_entity.id
_entity.type
_entity.pdbx_description
1 polymer ?
#
loop_
_entity_poly.entity_id
_entity_poly.type
_entity_poly.pdbx_seq_one_letter_code
_entity_poly.pdbx_strand_id
1 'polypeptide(L)'
;MNLRAHRTKQLALDRCLQLLEEAQIRGQTRIDGPLGAALRSHLEHAGVIADHRLEGRRVDRVLDDIFALQAQLLGQDPEDSRHHNGA
;
A
#
# COMPACT_ATOMS: atom_id res chain seq x y z
N MET A 1 -8.89 -11.77 -18.64
CA MET A 1 -9.20 -11.88 -17.20
C MET A 1 -8.03 -12.50 -16.44
N ASN A 2 -7.27 -11.71 -15.67
CA ASN A 2 -6.16 -12.20 -14.83
C ASN A 2 -6.55 -12.19 -13.33
N LEU A 3 -7.73 -12.76 -13.01
CA LEU A 3 -8.31 -12.76 -11.65
C LEU A 3 -7.36 -13.36 -10.59
N ARG A 4 -6.55 -14.36 -10.97
CA ARG A 4 -5.56 -14.97 -10.07
C ARG A 4 -4.42 -14.00 -9.76
N ALA A 5 -3.85 -13.34 -10.76
CA ALA A 5 -2.81 -12.34 -10.58
C ALA A 5 -3.33 -11.15 -9.75
N HIS A 6 -4.57 -10.71 -9.99
CA HIS A 6 -5.22 -9.68 -9.21
C HIS A 6 -5.37 -10.09 -7.73
N ARG A 7 -5.84 -11.31 -7.47
CA ARG A 7 -5.99 -11.85 -6.11
C ARG A 7 -4.65 -11.96 -5.38
N THR A 8 -3.59 -12.40 -6.06
CA THR A 8 -2.25 -12.49 -5.47
C THR A 8 -1.71 -11.10 -5.09
N LYS A 9 -1.93 -10.09 -5.94
CA LYS A 9 -1.53 -8.70 -5.65
C LYS A 9 -2.32 -8.12 -4.47
N GLN A 10 -3.64 -8.33 -4.42
CA GLN A 10 -4.46 -7.91 -3.29
C GLN A 10 -4.00 -8.55 -1.98
N LEU A 11 -3.70 -9.85 -2.00
CA LEU A 11 -3.23 -10.56 -0.81
C LEU A 11 -1.87 -10.03 -0.32
N ALA A 12 -0.98 -9.64 -1.24
CA ALA A 12 0.28 -9.04 -0.87
C ALA A 12 0.12 -7.64 -0.24
N LEU A 13 -0.82 -6.82 -0.75
CA LEU A 13 -1.13 -5.52 -0.15
C LEU A 13 -1.83 -5.64 1.21
N ASP A 14 -2.74 -6.62 1.37
CA ASP A 14 -3.39 -6.92 2.64
C ASP A 14 -2.37 -7.31 3.73
N ARG A 15 -1.35 -8.11 3.38
CA ARG A 15 -0.23 -8.41 4.28
C ARG A 15 0.56 -7.16 4.69
N CYS A 16 0.74 -6.21 3.79
CA CYS A 16 1.40 -4.96 4.13
C CYS A 16 0.58 -4.12 5.13
N LEU A 17 -0.75 -4.05 4.93
CA LEU A 17 -1.66 -3.37 5.86
C LEU A 17 -1.58 -3.98 7.26
N GLN A 18 -1.61 -5.31 7.36
CA GLN A 18 -1.53 -6.02 8.63
C GLN A 18 -0.22 -5.70 9.39
N LEU A 19 0.91 -5.63 8.69
CA LEU A 19 2.20 -5.27 9.29
C LEU A 19 2.22 -3.81 9.79
N LEU A 20 1.63 -2.88 9.04
CA LEU A 20 1.56 -1.47 9.41
C LEU A 20 0.60 -1.24 10.56
N GLU A 21 -0.54 -1.93 10.59
CA GLU A 21 -1.50 -1.88 11.70
C GLU A 21 -0.86 -2.40 12.99
N GLU A 22 -0.16 -3.54 12.94
CA GLU A 22 0.53 -4.07 14.11
C GLU A 22 1.60 -3.08 14.62
N ALA A 23 2.33 -2.44 13.71
CA ALA A 23 3.28 -1.39 14.07
C ALA A 23 2.59 -0.18 14.73
N GLN A 24 1.44 0.27 14.22
CA GLN A 24 0.66 1.35 14.86
C GLN A 24 0.17 0.97 16.25
N ILE A 25 -0.36 -0.25 16.43
CA ILE A 25 -0.81 -0.77 17.73
C ILE A 25 0.34 -0.81 18.74
N ARG A 26 1.56 -1.12 18.28
CA ARG A 26 2.79 -1.06 19.09
C ARG A 26 3.27 0.37 19.38
N GLY A 27 2.56 1.40 18.90
CA GLY A 27 2.92 2.81 19.06
C GLY A 27 4.02 3.29 18.11
N GLN A 28 4.32 2.51 17.06
CA GLN A 28 5.41 2.81 16.16
C GLN A 28 4.99 3.84 15.11
N THR A 29 5.66 4.99 15.10
CA THR A 29 5.34 6.08 14.17
C THR A 29 6.10 5.98 12.85
N ARG A 30 7.24 5.30 12.84
CA ARG A 30 8.16 5.20 11.71
C ARG A 30 8.53 3.76 11.39
N ILE A 31 8.65 3.48 10.10
CA ILE A 31 9.13 2.20 9.59
C ILE A 31 10.59 1.99 10.01
N ASP A 32 10.85 0.92 10.75
CA ASP A 32 12.21 0.45 11.05
C ASP A 32 12.75 -0.46 9.93
N GLY A 33 14.01 -0.88 10.06
CA GLY A 33 14.68 -1.79 9.14
C GLY A 33 13.90 -3.08 8.87
N PRO A 34 13.62 -3.92 9.89
CA PRO A 34 12.86 -5.15 9.70
C PRO A 34 11.47 -4.94 9.10
N LEU A 35 10.70 -3.95 9.57
CA LEU A 35 9.38 -3.64 9.03
C LEU A 35 9.47 -3.19 7.55
N GLY A 36 10.45 -2.36 7.23
CA GLY A 36 10.70 -1.89 5.86
C GLY A 36 11.09 -3.03 4.90
N ALA A 37 11.91 -3.97 5.37
CA ALA A 37 12.29 -5.15 4.59
C ALA A 37 11.09 -6.08 4.32
N ALA A 38 10.24 -6.30 5.34
CA ALA A 38 9.03 -7.10 5.21
C ALA A 38 8.03 -6.47 4.23
N LEU A 39 7.78 -5.17 4.37
CA LEU A 39 6.90 -4.42 3.45
C LEU A 39 7.41 -4.44 2.02
N ARG A 40 8.71 -4.22 1.82
CA ARG A 40 9.32 -4.27 0.48
C ARG A 40 9.08 -5.61 -0.19
N SER A 41 9.33 -6.72 0.51
CA SER A 41 9.12 -8.07 -0.02
C SER A 41 7.68 -8.26 -0.50
N HIS A 42 6.68 -7.84 0.30
CA HIS A 42 5.27 -7.95 -0.09
C HIS A 42 4.88 -6.99 -1.24
N LEU A 43 5.41 -5.77 -1.26
CA LEU A 43 5.18 -4.83 -2.37
C LEU A 43 5.74 -5.35 -3.70
N GLU A 44 6.93 -5.96 -3.67
CA GLU A 44 7.51 -6.61 -4.85
C GLU A 44 6.62 -7.75 -5.35
N HIS A 45 6.02 -8.55 -4.45
CA HIS A 45 5.03 -9.58 -4.82
C HIS A 45 3.73 -8.98 -5.39
N ALA A 46 3.35 -7.76 -5.00
CA ALA A 46 2.25 -7.02 -5.61
C ALA A 46 2.60 -6.45 -7.00
N GLY A 47 3.87 -6.56 -7.43
CA GLY A 47 4.39 -5.94 -8.63
C GLY A 47 4.63 -4.43 -8.48
N VAL A 48 4.71 -3.94 -7.24
CA VAL A 48 5.05 -2.55 -6.91
C VAL A 48 6.54 -2.50 -6.61
N ILE A 49 7.32 -1.93 -7.53
CA ILE A 49 8.73 -1.67 -7.28
C ILE A 49 8.82 -0.43 -6.40
N ALA A 50 9.09 -0.64 -5.11
CA ALA A 50 9.40 0.47 -4.21
C ALA A 50 10.78 1.02 -4.57
N ASP A 51 10.81 1.97 -5.52
CA ASP A 51 12.03 2.71 -5.90
C ASP A 51 12.59 3.50 -4.70
N HIS A 52 11.70 3.90 -3.78
CA HIS A 52 12.05 4.64 -2.58
C HIS A 52 12.20 3.72 -1.35
N ARG A 53 13.24 3.98 -0.55
CA ARG A 53 13.49 3.33 0.73
C ARG A 53 12.34 3.60 1.72
N LEU A 54 11.72 2.52 2.22
CA LEU A 54 10.60 2.58 3.17
C LEU A 54 11.04 2.91 4.59
N GLU A 55 12.25 2.53 4.99
CA GLU A 55 12.80 2.85 6.31
C GLU A 55 12.77 4.37 6.60
N GLY A 56 12.39 4.71 7.82
CA GLY A 56 12.29 6.09 8.30
C GLY A 56 11.05 6.84 7.82
N ARG A 57 10.28 6.28 6.87
CA ARG A 57 8.97 6.82 6.50
C ARG A 57 7.99 6.67 7.65
N ARG A 58 7.01 7.58 7.69
CA ARG A 58 5.90 7.51 8.65
C ARG A 58 4.96 6.37 8.26
N VAL A 59 4.60 5.55 9.24
CA VAL A 59 3.69 4.40 9.08
C VAL A 59 2.37 4.84 8.42
N ASP A 60 1.77 5.93 8.92
CA ASP A 60 0.55 6.54 8.39
C ASP A 60 0.64 6.92 6.90
N ARG A 61 1.78 7.48 6.47
CA ARG A 61 1.99 7.85 5.07
C ARG A 61 2.18 6.65 4.16
N VAL A 62 2.76 5.57 4.67
CA VAL A 62 2.92 4.32 3.91
C VAL A 62 1.58 3.60 3.81
N LEU A 63 0.73 3.66 4.84
CA LEU A 63 -0.65 3.19 4.78
C LEU A 63 -1.45 3.88 3.67
N ASP A 64 -1.39 5.22 3.60
CA ASP A 64 -2.05 6.01 2.55
C ASP A 64 -1.60 5.59 1.13
N ASP A 65 -0.28 5.45 0.92
CA ASP A 65 0.30 4.94 -0.33
C ASP A 65 -0.27 3.55 -0.70
N ILE A 66 -0.42 2.64 0.27
CA ILE A 66 -0.95 1.29 0.03
C ILE A 66 -2.45 1.31 -0.30
N PHE A 67 -3.24 2.15 0.38
CA PHE A 67 -4.64 2.32 0.04
C PHE A 67 -4.82 2.89 -1.38
N ALA A 68 -3.98 3.85 -1.76
CA ALA A 68 -3.97 4.38 -3.13
C ALA A 68 -3.61 3.28 -4.15
N LEU A 69 -2.66 2.41 -3.85
CA LEU A 69 -2.31 1.25 -4.70
C LEU A 69 -3.45 0.24 -4.81
N GLN A 70 -4.17 -0.03 -3.72
CA GLN A 70 -5.35 -0.90 -3.74
C GLN A 70 -6.48 -0.30 -4.58
N ALA A 71 -6.76 1.01 -4.43
CA ALA A 71 -7.77 1.71 -5.21
C ALA A 71 -7.48 1.65 -6.72
N GLN A 72 -6.24 1.95 -7.12
CA GLN A 72 -5.78 1.81 -8.50
C GLN A 72 -5.95 0.37 -9.02
N LEU A 73 -5.62 -0.63 -8.20
CA LEU A 73 -5.81 -2.04 -8.57
C LEU A 73 -7.27 -2.39 -8.81
N LEU A 74 -8.19 -1.89 -7.97
CA LEU A 74 -9.63 -2.08 -8.14
C LEU A 74 -10.21 -1.30 -9.34
N GLY A 75 -9.40 -0.48 -10.04
CA GLY A 75 -9.88 0.43 -11.07
C GLY A 75 -10.71 1.59 -10.50
N GLN A 76 -10.61 1.82 -9.18
CA GLN A 76 -11.11 3.01 -8.53
C GLN A 76 -9.99 4.05 -8.60
N ASP A 77 -9.88 4.69 -9.76
CA ASP A 77 -9.01 5.84 -9.87
C ASP A 77 -9.58 6.96 -8.96
N PRO A 78 -8.79 7.56 -8.06
CA PRO A 78 -9.25 8.67 -7.23
C PRO A 78 -9.60 9.94 -8.04
N GLU A 79 -9.46 9.96 -9.37
CA GLU A 79 -9.82 11.09 -10.24
C GLU A 79 -11.30 11.17 -10.66
N ASP A 80 -12.18 10.21 -10.32
CA ASP A 80 -13.60 10.33 -10.75
C ASP A 80 -14.48 11.22 -9.84
N SER A 81 -13.92 11.85 -8.80
CA SER A 81 -14.69 12.73 -7.89
C SER A 81 -14.43 14.23 -8.09
N ARG A 82 -13.63 14.65 -9.09
CA ARG A 82 -13.30 16.07 -9.31
C ARG A 82 -13.73 16.69 -10.63
N HIS A 83 -14.51 16.00 -11.46
CA HIS A 83 -15.15 16.60 -12.65
C HIS A 83 -16.67 16.39 -12.66
N HIS A 84 -17.38 16.96 -11.69
CA HIS A 84 -18.79 17.33 -11.89
C HIS A 84 -19.12 18.59 -11.09
N ASN A 85 -18.56 19.72 -11.52
CA ASN A 85 -19.09 21.03 -11.17
C ASN A 85 -18.99 21.94 -12.39
N GLY A 86 -20.15 22.35 -12.93
CA GLY A 86 -20.28 23.53 -13.77
C GLY A 86 -20.68 23.29 -15.23
N ALA A 87 -21.98 23.05 -15.46
CA ALA A 87 -22.69 23.56 -16.62
C ALA A 87 -24.10 23.99 -16.19
#